data_AF-A0A5K1JZB6-F1
#
_entry.id   AF-A0A5K1JZB6-F1
#
_cell.length_a   1.000
_cell.length_b   1.000
_cell.length_c   1.000
_cell.angle_alpha   90.00
_cell.angle_beta   90.00
_cell.angle_gamma   90.00
#
_symmetry.space_group_name_H-M   'P 1'
#
loop_
_entity.id
_entity.type
_entity.pdbx_description
1 polymer ?
#
loop_
_entity_poly.entity_id
_entity_poly.type
_entity_poly.pdbx_seq_one_letter_code
_entity_poly.pdbx_strand_id
1 'polypeptide(L)'
;MDPRLWENGQRLNEWDPKYGNLGKFTEAAEKAQDAKWKRLMANRPPRDALPRNLMPSPDRPDPPLYRYGIPFTAKYAIDYARRHHLKINVAEEDREVFRGRVVLDFADLDDAWLKDDDDVRLFALSVSRLLMEEDLSEKCDCALEIGRPFSDDWDGIVSLWSNHNFDKRFDECLTLGCRLKF
;
A
#
# COMPACT_ATOMS: atom_id res chain seq x y z
N MET A 1 -20.52 -13.12 20.92
CA MET A 1 -19.74 -11.91 20.56
C MET A 1 -18.60 -12.37 19.68
N ASP A 2 -18.44 -11.84 18.46
CA ASP A 2 -17.32 -12.23 17.59
C ASP A 2 -16.03 -11.51 18.05
N PRO A 3 -15.02 -12.21 18.60
CA PRO A 3 -13.81 -11.58 19.11
C PRO A 3 -13.03 -10.80 18.02
N ARG A 4 -13.29 -11.06 16.74
CA ARG A 4 -12.64 -10.35 15.63
C ARG A 4 -13.06 -8.89 15.53
N LEU A 5 -14.22 -8.52 16.07
CA LEU A 5 -14.79 -7.16 15.96
C LEU A 5 -14.58 -6.31 17.22
N TRP A 6 -13.85 -6.81 18.21
CA TRP A 6 -13.68 -6.15 19.50
C TRP A 6 -12.22 -6.15 19.97
N GLU A 7 -11.87 -5.16 20.79
CA GLU A 7 -10.61 -5.06 21.53
C GLU A 7 -10.88 -4.31 22.85
N ASN A 8 -10.45 -4.85 23.99
CA ASN A 8 -10.60 -4.21 25.31
C ASN A 8 -12.02 -3.70 25.65
N GLY A 9 -13.06 -4.44 25.24
CA GLY A 9 -14.45 -4.06 25.48
C GLY A 9 -15.02 -3.01 24.51
N GLN A 10 -14.21 -2.51 23.57
CA GLN A 10 -14.62 -1.56 22.54
C GLN A 10 -14.85 -2.26 21.19
N ARG A 11 -15.91 -1.87 20.49
CA ARG A 11 -16.21 -2.37 19.14
C ARG A 11 -15.34 -1.63 18.13
N LEU A 12 -14.66 -2.38 17.27
CA LEU A 12 -13.66 -1.84 16.35
C LEU A 12 -14.26 -1.01 15.22
N ASN A 13 -15.49 -1.30 14.81
CA ASN A 13 -16.16 -0.63 13.69
C ASN A 13 -17.36 0.20 14.14
N GLU A 14 -17.27 0.79 15.33
CA GLU A 14 -18.28 1.73 15.81
C GLU A 14 -18.11 3.07 15.08
N TRP A 15 -19.14 3.46 14.33
CA TRP A 15 -19.19 4.71 13.59
C TRP A 15 -19.58 5.87 14.51
N ASP A 16 -18.96 7.03 14.32
CA ASP A 16 -19.35 8.24 15.03
C ASP A 16 -20.70 8.76 14.48
N PRO A 17 -21.76 8.80 15.32
CA PRO A 17 -23.09 9.26 14.89
C PRO A 17 -23.09 10.68 14.33
N LYS A 18 -22.17 11.54 14.79
CA LYS A 18 -22.04 12.93 14.34
C LYS A 18 -21.71 13.04 12.86
N TYR A 19 -20.98 12.07 12.32
CA TYR A 19 -20.51 12.06 10.94
C TYR A 19 -21.37 11.16 10.03
N GLY A 20 -22.38 10.47 10.57
CA GLY A 20 -23.31 9.64 9.81
C GLY A 20 -22.58 8.68 8.84
N ASN A 21 -22.92 8.77 7.55
CA ASN A 21 -22.35 7.92 6.49
C ASN A 21 -20.97 8.39 5.99
N LEU A 22 -20.37 9.43 6.57
CA LEU A 22 -19.04 9.96 6.15
C LEU A 22 -17.87 9.08 6.59
N GLY A 23 -18.14 7.88 7.12
CA GLY A 23 -17.12 6.86 7.28
C GLY A 23 -16.05 7.18 8.35
N LYS A 24 -16.43 7.87 9.45
CA LYS A 24 -15.52 8.07 10.60
C LYS A 24 -15.89 7.19 11.78
N PHE A 25 -14.91 6.46 12.30
CA PHE A 25 -15.07 5.70 13.53
C PHE A 25 -15.09 6.63 14.75
N THR A 26 -15.66 6.16 15.86
CA THR A 26 -15.52 6.85 17.15
C THR A 26 -14.05 6.87 17.57
N GLU A 27 -13.63 7.90 18.31
CA GLU A 27 -12.26 7.99 18.85
C GLU A 27 -11.91 6.72 19.67
N ALA A 28 -12.89 6.17 20.39
CA ALA A 28 -12.73 4.92 21.13
C ALA A 28 -12.46 3.73 20.19
N ALA A 29 -13.22 3.60 19.10
CA ALA A 29 -13.00 2.55 18.10
C ALA A 29 -11.64 2.69 17.40
N GLU A 30 -11.20 3.90 17.06
CA GLU A 30 -9.86 4.14 16.48
C GLU A 30 -8.75 3.73 17.44
N LYS A 31 -8.84 4.12 18.72
CA LYS A 31 -7.89 3.69 19.76
C LYS A 31 -7.89 2.17 19.94
N ALA A 32 -9.05 1.53 19.85
CA ALA A 32 -9.17 0.08 19.94
C ALA A 32 -8.57 -0.64 18.72
N GLN A 33 -8.74 -0.08 17.51
CA GLN A 33 -8.08 -0.57 16.30
C GLN A 33 -6.55 -0.46 16.41
N ASP A 34 -6.04 0.69 16.85
CA ASP A 34 -4.61 0.93 17.06
C ASP A 34 -4.02 -0.02 18.12
N ALA A 35 -4.69 -0.15 19.28
CA ALA A 35 -4.27 -1.08 20.34
C ALA A 35 -4.24 -2.54 19.84
N LYS A 36 -5.27 -2.97 19.10
CA LYS A 36 -5.31 -4.28 18.49
C LYS A 36 -4.19 -4.47 17.48
N TRP A 37 -3.94 -3.48 16.63
CA TRP A 37 -2.88 -3.52 15.64
C TRP A 37 -1.50 -3.66 16.29
N LYS A 38 -1.17 -2.81 17.26
CA LYS A 38 0.07 -2.89 18.05
C LYS A 38 0.25 -4.22 18.77
N ARG A 39 -0.81 -4.73 19.39
CA ARG A 39 -0.80 -6.07 20.01
C ARG A 39 -0.54 -7.17 18.99
N LEU A 40 -1.15 -7.09 17.80
CA LEU A 40 -0.91 -8.07 16.75
C LEU A 40 0.52 -7.98 16.20
N MET A 41 1.08 -6.77 16.00
CA MET A 41 2.47 -6.57 15.61
C MET A 41 3.45 -7.15 16.62
N ALA A 42 3.23 -6.90 17.92
CA ALA A 42 4.06 -7.46 18.99
C ALA A 42 4.05 -9.00 19.01
N ASN A 43 2.90 -9.62 18.71
CA ASN A 43 2.75 -11.08 18.75
C ASN A 43 3.08 -11.78 17.42
N ARG A 44 3.07 -11.04 16.31
CA ARG A 44 3.22 -11.57 14.95
C ARG A 44 4.16 -10.70 14.12
N PRO A 45 5.39 -10.43 14.61
CA PRO A 45 6.31 -9.55 13.89
C PRO A 45 6.55 -10.07 12.46
N PRO A 46 6.89 -9.18 11.50
CA PRO A 46 7.36 -9.58 10.19
C PRO A 46 8.43 -10.67 10.30
N ARG A 47 8.36 -11.68 9.42
CA ARG A 47 9.26 -12.84 9.46
C ARG A 47 9.98 -12.96 8.14
N ASP A 48 11.30 -13.13 8.21
CA ASP A 48 12.15 -13.38 7.04
C ASP A 48 11.83 -14.73 6.38
N ALA A 49 11.41 -15.71 7.18
CA ALA A 49 11.00 -17.03 6.72
C ALA A 49 9.60 -17.39 7.24
N LEU A 50 8.72 -17.79 6.33
CA LEU A 50 7.40 -18.30 6.69
C LEU A 50 7.47 -19.79 7.04
N PRO A 51 6.99 -20.20 8.22
CA PRO A 51 6.80 -21.62 8.52
C PRO A 51 5.73 -22.23 7.61
N ARG A 52 5.89 -23.51 7.26
CA ARG A 52 4.97 -24.25 6.36
C ARG A 52 3.50 -24.19 6.79
N ASN A 53 3.22 -24.08 8.08
CA ASN A 53 1.85 -23.99 8.61
C ASN A 53 1.15 -22.66 8.27
N LEU A 54 1.86 -21.67 7.72
CA LEU A 54 1.30 -20.42 7.20
C LEU A 54 1.17 -20.43 5.67
N MET A 55 1.57 -21.50 5.00
CA MET A 55 1.30 -21.73 3.59
C MET A 55 -0.10 -22.34 3.41
N PRO A 56 -0.81 -22.01 2.32
CA PRO A 56 -2.05 -22.70 1.96
C PRO A 56 -1.81 -24.21 1.85
N SER A 57 -2.75 -25.00 2.35
CA SER A 57 -2.75 -26.46 2.23
C SER A 57 -4.19 -26.98 2.18
N PRO A 58 -4.44 -28.21 1.72
CA PRO A 58 -5.80 -28.76 1.69
C PRO A 58 -6.53 -28.69 3.05
N ASP A 59 -5.79 -28.87 4.16
CA ASP A 59 -6.32 -28.81 5.52
C ASP A 59 -6.43 -27.37 6.08
N ARG A 60 -5.93 -26.38 5.35
CA ARG A 60 -5.94 -24.96 5.70
C ARG A 60 -5.94 -24.10 4.42
N PRO A 61 -7.11 -23.93 3.77
CA PRO A 61 -7.19 -23.17 2.53
C PRO A 61 -6.94 -21.67 2.74
N ASP A 62 -7.28 -21.13 3.93
CA ASP A 62 -7.26 -19.70 4.21
C ASP A 62 -6.33 -19.31 5.37
N PRO A 63 -4.99 -19.49 5.25
CA PRO A 63 -4.07 -18.94 6.23
C PRO A 63 -4.11 -17.40 6.22
N PRO A 64 -3.71 -16.72 7.32
CA PRO A 64 -3.55 -15.26 7.31
C PRO A 64 -2.68 -14.79 6.14
N LEU A 65 -3.04 -13.67 5.52
CA LEU A 65 -2.29 -13.11 4.39
C LEU A 65 -1.01 -12.42 4.87
N TYR A 66 0.12 -12.84 4.34
CA TYR A 66 1.41 -12.19 4.48
C TYR A 66 1.91 -11.76 3.10
N ARG A 67 2.31 -10.49 2.98
CA ARG A 67 2.85 -9.91 1.76
C ARG A 67 4.35 -9.66 1.91
N TYR A 68 5.09 -9.94 0.85
CA TYR A 68 6.54 -9.80 0.75
C TYR A 68 6.87 -8.99 -0.49
N GLY A 69 7.75 -8.00 -0.34
CA GLY A 69 8.09 -7.10 -1.43
C GLY A 69 8.78 -5.84 -0.94
N ILE A 70 8.54 -4.73 -1.62
CA ILE A 70 9.25 -3.46 -1.40
C ILE A 70 8.34 -2.55 -0.57
N PRO A 71 8.59 -2.41 0.75
CA PRO A 71 7.86 -1.45 1.56
C PRO A 71 8.27 -0.02 1.16
N PHE A 72 7.33 0.91 1.26
CA PHE A 72 7.56 2.30 0.90
C PHE A 72 6.83 3.27 1.83
N THR A 73 7.41 4.45 1.98
CA THR A 73 6.71 5.62 2.51
C THR A 73 6.11 6.42 1.35
N ALA A 74 5.15 7.28 1.63
CA ALA A 74 4.54 8.14 0.62
C ALA A 74 5.58 9.08 -0.01
N LYS A 75 6.53 9.58 0.80
CA LYS A 75 7.68 10.34 0.30
C LYS A 75 8.53 9.51 -0.66
N TYR A 76 8.82 8.25 -0.31
CA TYR A 76 9.59 7.36 -1.18
C TYR A 76 8.90 7.16 -2.54
N ALA A 77 7.58 6.95 -2.57
CA ALA A 77 6.85 6.77 -3.82
C ALA A 77 6.94 8.02 -4.73
N ILE A 78 6.78 9.22 -4.16
CA ILE A 78 6.95 10.48 -4.91
C ILE A 78 8.37 10.63 -5.44
N ASP A 79 9.38 10.39 -4.58
CA ASP A 79 10.79 10.52 -4.95
C ASP A 79 11.20 9.46 -6.00
N TYR A 80 10.58 8.27 -5.96
CA TYR A 80 10.71 7.24 -6.98
C TYR A 80 10.15 7.72 -8.33
N ALA A 81 8.90 8.20 -8.34
CA ALA A 81 8.26 8.71 -9.55
C ALA A 81 9.03 9.87 -10.20
N ARG A 82 9.54 10.80 -9.38
CA ARG A 82 10.46 11.87 -9.81
C ARG A 82 11.71 11.33 -10.47
N ARG A 83 12.44 10.43 -9.78
CA ARG A 83 13.71 9.87 -10.26
C ARG A 83 13.57 9.12 -11.58
N HIS A 84 12.44 8.44 -11.75
CA HIS A 84 12.17 7.61 -12.93
C HIS A 84 11.43 8.36 -14.04
N HIS A 85 11.19 9.67 -13.90
CA HIS A 85 10.45 10.48 -14.87
C HIS A 85 9.10 9.84 -15.26
N LEU A 86 8.39 9.30 -14.25
CA LEU A 86 7.10 8.68 -14.48
C LEU A 86 6.08 9.77 -14.85
N LYS A 87 5.25 9.48 -15.85
CA LYS A 87 4.38 10.45 -16.50
C LYS A 87 2.92 10.02 -16.42
N ILE A 88 2.04 11.00 -16.31
CA ILE A 88 0.60 10.79 -16.40
C ILE A 88 -0.04 11.85 -17.30
N ASN A 89 -1.04 11.45 -18.06
CA ASN A 89 -1.87 12.38 -18.81
C ASN A 89 -2.77 13.16 -17.85
N VAL A 90 -2.79 14.48 -17.99
CA VAL A 90 -3.65 15.36 -17.20
C VAL A 90 -4.99 15.52 -17.93
N ALA A 91 -6.07 15.22 -17.22
CA ALA A 91 -7.43 15.43 -17.72
C ALA A 91 -7.64 16.91 -18.07
N GLU A 92 -8.44 17.21 -19.09
CA GLU A 92 -8.63 18.59 -19.56
C GLU A 92 -9.12 19.53 -18.46
N GLU A 93 -10.01 19.04 -17.60
CA GLU A 93 -10.56 19.73 -16.43
C GLU A 93 -9.52 20.07 -15.35
N ASP A 94 -8.44 19.29 -15.24
CA ASP A 94 -7.40 19.47 -14.22
C ASP A 94 -6.21 20.30 -14.71
N ARG A 95 -6.17 20.66 -16.01
CA ARG A 95 -4.99 21.32 -16.59
C ARG A 95 -4.65 22.63 -15.91
N GLU A 96 -5.64 23.42 -15.48
CA GLU A 96 -5.39 24.69 -14.79
C GLU A 96 -4.60 24.47 -13.49
N VAL A 97 -5.00 23.49 -12.69
CA VAL A 97 -4.30 23.07 -11.46
C VAL A 97 -2.86 22.66 -11.78
N PHE A 98 -2.66 21.92 -12.88
CA PHE A 98 -1.33 21.47 -13.31
C PHE A 98 -0.58 22.45 -14.23
N ARG A 99 -0.90 23.75 -14.16
CA ARG A 99 -0.24 24.85 -14.89
C ARG A 99 -0.30 24.69 -16.42
N GLY A 100 -1.42 24.24 -16.94
CA GLY A 100 -1.73 24.05 -18.37
C GLY A 100 -1.12 22.79 -19.00
N ARG A 101 -0.50 21.90 -18.23
CA ARG A 101 0.16 20.70 -18.76
C ARG A 101 -0.85 19.69 -19.29
N VAL A 102 -0.54 19.08 -20.44
CA VAL A 102 -1.28 17.92 -20.98
C VAL A 102 -0.71 16.62 -20.44
N VAL A 103 0.60 16.58 -20.20
CA VAL A 103 1.31 15.47 -19.57
C VAL A 103 2.09 16.04 -18.40
N LEU A 104 1.91 15.45 -17.23
CA LEU A 104 2.69 15.77 -16.04
C LEU A 104 3.83 14.76 -15.94
N ASP A 105 5.07 15.24 -16.02
CA ASP A 105 6.25 14.50 -15.57
C ASP A 105 6.40 14.73 -14.07
N PHE A 106 6.48 13.65 -13.28
CA PHE A 106 6.63 13.77 -11.84
C PHE A 106 7.91 14.51 -11.42
N ALA A 107 8.94 14.54 -12.27
CA ALA A 107 10.15 15.34 -12.04
C ALA A 107 9.87 16.85 -11.98
N ASP A 108 8.76 17.32 -12.55
CA ASP A 108 8.35 18.74 -12.52
C ASP A 108 7.64 19.13 -11.21
N LEU A 109 7.22 18.15 -10.41
CA LEU A 109 6.63 18.42 -9.09
C LEU A 109 7.76 18.78 -8.13
N ASP A 110 7.85 20.03 -7.71
CA ASP A 110 8.77 20.47 -6.66
C ASP A 110 8.11 20.47 -5.27
N ASP A 111 8.94 20.48 -4.22
CA ASP A 111 8.45 20.41 -2.83
C ASP A 111 7.70 21.67 -2.38
N ALA A 112 7.92 22.82 -3.01
CA ALA A 112 7.17 24.04 -2.70
C ALA A 112 5.73 23.91 -3.22
N TRP A 113 5.56 23.44 -4.46
CA TRP A 113 4.26 23.22 -5.05
C TRP A 113 3.44 22.18 -4.28
N LEU A 114 4.05 21.07 -3.88
CA LEU A 114 3.39 20.05 -3.04
C LEU A 114 3.03 20.57 -1.64
N LYS A 115 3.69 21.63 -1.15
CA LYS A 115 3.40 22.23 0.16
C LYS A 115 2.31 23.29 0.07
N ASP A 116 2.27 24.03 -1.02
CA ASP A 116 1.37 25.17 -1.20
C ASP A 116 -0.01 24.74 -1.71
N ASP A 117 -0.13 23.57 -2.33
CA ASP A 117 -1.36 23.06 -2.93
C ASP A 117 -1.72 21.65 -2.42
N ASP A 118 -2.77 21.57 -1.61
CA ASP A 118 -3.23 20.31 -0.99
C ASP A 118 -3.82 19.32 -2.00
N ASP A 119 -4.46 19.79 -3.06
CA ASP A 119 -5.05 18.92 -4.08
C ASP A 119 -3.95 18.28 -4.92
N VAL A 120 -2.95 19.06 -5.33
CA VAL A 120 -1.75 18.55 -6.01
C VAL A 120 -0.98 17.57 -5.11
N ARG A 121 -0.90 17.86 -3.80
CA ARG A 121 -0.28 16.95 -2.83
C ARG A 121 -1.01 15.61 -2.75
N LEU A 122 -2.34 15.62 -2.58
CA LEU A 122 -3.16 14.41 -2.51
C LEU A 122 -3.11 13.61 -3.81
N PHE A 123 -3.14 14.31 -4.95
CA PHE A 123 -2.95 13.71 -6.27
C PHE A 123 -1.58 13.02 -6.36
N ALA A 124 -0.50 13.74 -6.04
CA ALA A 124 0.86 13.20 -6.12
C ALA A 124 1.05 11.99 -5.20
N LEU A 125 0.49 12.01 -3.99
CA LEU A 125 0.54 10.89 -3.05
C LEU A 125 -0.17 9.64 -3.59
N SER A 126 -1.30 9.82 -4.27
CA SER A 126 -2.09 8.71 -4.80
C SER A 126 -1.50 8.15 -6.08
N VAL A 127 -1.17 9.03 -7.03
CA VAL A 127 -0.71 8.66 -8.37
C VAL A 127 0.72 8.16 -8.38
N SER A 128 1.62 8.69 -7.54
CA SER A 128 3.00 8.18 -7.46
C SER A 128 3.06 6.71 -7.07
N ARG A 129 2.14 6.25 -6.21
CA ARG A 129 2.04 4.85 -5.80
C ARG A 129 1.65 3.96 -6.97
N LEU A 130 0.60 4.36 -7.70
CA LEU A 130 0.13 3.64 -8.88
C LEU A 130 1.20 3.57 -9.96
N LEU A 131 1.84 4.70 -10.29
CA LEU A 131 2.91 4.74 -11.29
C LEU A 131 4.12 3.89 -10.87
N MET A 132 4.49 3.90 -9.59
CA MET A 132 5.55 3.05 -9.07
C MET A 132 5.20 1.55 -9.17
N GLU A 133 3.97 1.17 -8.87
CA GLU A 133 3.49 -0.21 -9.05
C GLU A 133 3.54 -0.65 -10.52
N GLU A 134 3.06 0.19 -11.44
CA GLU A 134 3.08 -0.08 -12.89
C GLU A 134 4.51 -0.25 -13.40
N ASP A 135 5.40 0.72 -13.12
CA ASP A 135 6.80 0.68 -13.57
C ASP A 135 7.57 -0.51 -12.95
N LEU A 136 7.33 -0.85 -11.68
CA LEU A 136 7.92 -2.04 -11.07
C LEU A 136 7.36 -3.33 -11.66
N SER A 137 6.07 -3.37 -11.98
CA SER A 137 5.43 -4.53 -12.62
C SER A 137 6.03 -4.79 -14.00
N GLU A 138 6.20 -3.74 -14.81
CA GLU A 138 6.86 -3.82 -16.11
C GLU A 138 8.30 -4.32 -15.99
N LYS A 139 9.07 -3.78 -15.02
CA LYS A 139 10.45 -4.21 -14.78
C LYS A 139 10.58 -5.67 -14.30
N CYS A 140 9.56 -6.18 -13.62
CA CYS A 140 9.51 -7.56 -13.13
C CYS A 140 8.87 -8.52 -14.13
N ASP A 141 8.33 -8.02 -15.25
CA ASP A 141 7.51 -8.76 -16.21
C ASP A 141 6.37 -9.54 -15.53
N CYS A 142 5.80 -8.99 -14.45
CA CYS A 142 4.67 -9.58 -13.77
C CYS A 142 3.84 -8.51 -13.06
N ALA A 143 2.51 -8.67 -13.05
CA ALA A 143 1.62 -7.72 -12.38
C ALA A 143 1.89 -7.74 -10.88
N LEU A 144 2.31 -6.63 -10.28
CA LEU A 144 2.47 -6.52 -8.83
C LEU A 144 1.19 -5.98 -8.21
N GLU A 145 1.13 -5.99 -6.88
CA GLU A 145 -0.01 -5.42 -6.13
C GLU A 145 0.47 -4.54 -5.00
N ILE A 146 -0.15 -3.37 -4.83
CA ILE A 146 0.01 -2.59 -3.60
C ILE A 146 -0.82 -3.20 -2.46
N GLY A 147 -0.20 -3.34 -1.30
CA GLY A 147 -0.86 -3.75 -0.06
C GLY A 147 -0.51 -2.88 1.13
N ARG A 148 -1.16 -3.18 2.26
CA ARG A 148 -0.82 -2.60 3.56
C ARG A 148 0.24 -3.47 4.25
N PRO A 149 1.42 -2.94 4.59
CA PRO A 149 2.43 -3.68 5.33
C PRO A 149 1.95 -3.95 6.76
N PHE A 150 2.46 -5.02 7.35
CA PHE A 150 2.21 -5.34 8.76
C PHE A 150 3.20 -4.57 9.66
N SER A 151 3.17 -3.23 9.56
CA SER A 151 4.08 -2.28 10.21
C SER A 151 3.40 -0.90 10.28
N ASP A 152 3.80 -0.08 11.26
CA ASP A 152 3.43 1.36 11.34
C ASP A 152 4.51 2.28 10.74
N ASP A 153 5.67 1.74 10.36
CA ASP A 153 6.79 2.52 9.83
C ASP A 153 6.68 2.80 8.32
N TRP A 154 5.79 2.06 7.64
CA TRP A 154 5.64 2.07 6.19
C TRP A 154 4.20 2.32 5.78
N ASP A 155 4.00 3.16 4.77
CA ASP A 155 2.67 3.53 4.28
C ASP A 155 2.07 2.48 3.34
N GLY A 156 2.92 1.70 2.68
CA GLY A 156 2.52 0.71 1.69
C GLY A 156 3.61 -0.32 1.42
N ILE A 157 3.24 -1.38 0.70
CA ILE A 157 4.18 -2.37 0.17
C ILE A 157 3.77 -2.72 -1.25
N VAL A 158 4.73 -2.67 -2.19
CA VAL A 158 4.56 -3.31 -3.51
C VAL A 158 4.88 -4.78 -3.33
N SER A 159 3.86 -5.62 -3.37
CA SER A 159 3.91 -7.06 -3.08
C SER A 159 4.48 -7.81 -4.29
N LEU A 160 5.68 -8.35 -4.15
CA LEU A 160 6.28 -9.28 -5.12
C LEU A 160 5.59 -10.65 -5.05
N TRP A 161 5.31 -11.10 -3.83
CA TRP A 161 4.59 -12.34 -3.57
C TRP A 161 3.91 -12.30 -2.20
N SER A 162 3.07 -13.29 -1.96
CA SER A 162 2.38 -13.55 -0.71
C SER A 162 2.47 -15.03 -0.39
N ASN A 163 2.18 -15.41 0.85
CA ASN A 163 2.05 -16.83 1.19
C ASN A 163 0.99 -17.57 0.36
N HIS A 164 0.01 -16.85 -0.21
CA HIS A 164 -1.06 -17.43 -1.04
C HIS A 164 -0.65 -17.72 -2.48
N ASN A 165 0.34 -17.01 -3.02
CA ASN A 165 0.72 -17.11 -4.43
C ASN A 165 2.22 -17.37 -4.64
N PHE A 166 2.95 -17.70 -3.57
CA PHE A 166 4.39 -17.92 -3.60
C PHE A 166 4.81 -18.93 -4.67
N ASP A 167 4.19 -20.12 -4.72
CA ASP A 167 4.59 -21.17 -5.68
C ASP A 167 4.42 -20.69 -7.12
N LYS A 168 3.27 -20.06 -7.42
CA LYS A 168 2.99 -19.48 -8.75
C LYS A 168 4.02 -18.39 -9.12
N ARG A 169 4.33 -17.50 -8.17
CA ARG A 169 5.26 -16.38 -8.38
C ARG A 169 6.72 -16.82 -8.46
N PHE A 170 7.09 -17.85 -7.72
CA PHE A 170 8.42 -18.44 -7.77
C PHE A 170 8.70 -18.99 -9.18
N ASP A 171 7.73 -19.69 -9.77
CA ASP A 171 7.83 -20.21 -11.14
C ASP A 171 7.86 -19.07 -12.19
N GLU A 172 7.02 -18.04 -12.05
CA GLU A 172 7.02 -16.84 -12.91
C GLU A 172 8.38 -16.11 -12.87
N CYS A 173 8.96 -15.89 -11.68
CA CYS A 173 10.25 -15.22 -11.53
C CYS A 173 11.41 -16.02 -12.15
N LEU A 174 11.39 -17.36 -12.06
CA LEU A 174 12.41 -18.22 -12.68
C LEU A 174 12.30 -18.25 -14.21
N THR A 175 11.09 -18.11 -14.75
CA THR A 175 10.83 -18.18 -16.19
C THR A 175 10.99 -16.84 -16.91
N LEU A 176 10.66 -15.73 -16.24
CA LEU A 176 10.64 -14.38 -16.85
C LEU A 176 11.89 -13.54 -16.56
N GLY A 177 12.82 -14.06 -15.75
CA GLY A 177 14.13 -13.42 -15.53
C GLY A 177 14.00 -12.06 -14.86
N CYS A 178 13.31 -12.02 -13.71
CA CYS A 178 13.09 -10.82 -12.92
C CYS A 178 14.39 -10.02 -12.73
N ARG A 179 14.48 -8.80 -13.27
CA ARG A 179 15.71 -7.98 -13.36
C ARG A 179 15.83 -6.93 -12.26
N LEU A 180 15.23 -7.14 -11.10
CA LEU A 180 15.45 -6.26 -9.95
C LEU A 180 16.88 -6.48 -9.41
N LYS A 181 17.81 -5.63 -9.84
CA LYS A 181 19.05 -5.40 -9.11
C LYS A 181 18.77 -4.33 -8.07
N PHE A 182 18.72 -4.73 -6.80
CA PHE A 182 18.67 -3.81 -5.65
C PHE A 182 20.01 -3.06 -5.51
#